data_AF-A0A529PMU2-F1
#
_entry.id   AF-A0A529PMU2-F1
#
_cell.length_a   1.000
_cell.length_b   1.000
_cell.length_c   1.000
_cell.angle_alpha   90.00
_cell.angle_beta   90.00
_cell.angle_gamma   90.00
#
_symmetry.space_group_name_H-M   'P 1'
#
loop_
_entity.id
_entity.type
_entity.pdbx_description
1 polymer ?
#
loop_
_entity_poly.entity_id
_entity_poly.type
_entity_poly.pdbx_seq_one_letter_code
_entity_poly.pdbx_strand_id
1 'polypeptide(L)'
;QAEIRPQAHPAIDKAQHRLHGGFARGAVAATRIYILQRRDSAAISPHAGPGALSALIKFSYVTRFGRAALVGDFAAMHLRQCAGLANRIGVHRLEVPAGLNRIGEAVALIERDLASGNRPE
;
A
#
# COMPACT_ATOMS: atom_id res chain seq x y z
N GLN A 1 -15.30 -16.43 -7.10
CA GLN A 1 -15.79 -16.61 -5.71
C GLN A 1 -14.69 -17.25 -4.87
N ALA A 2 -14.67 -16.95 -3.56
CA ALA A 2 -13.70 -17.50 -2.63
C ALA A 2 -14.22 -18.80 -2.00
N GLU A 3 -13.39 -19.84 -1.95
CA GLU A 3 -13.71 -21.12 -1.31
C GLU A 3 -13.28 -21.09 0.16
N ILE A 4 -14.17 -21.49 1.07
CA ILE A 4 -13.85 -21.61 2.50
C ILE A 4 -12.98 -22.85 2.72
N ARG A 5 -11.87 -22.69 3.44
CA ARG A 5 -10.93 -23.75 3.81
C ARG A 5 -11.15 -24.18 5.27
N PRO A 6 -10.62 -25.34 5.69
CA PRO A 6 -10.67 -25.76 7.08
C PRO A 6 -10.13 -24.69 8.03
N GLN A 7 -10.66 -24.66 9.26
CA GLN A 7 -10.33 -23.66 10.27
C GLN A 7 -8.82 -23.64 10.54
N ALA A 8 -8.23 -22.44 10.58
CA ALA A 8 -6.78 -22.29 10.76
C ALA A 8 -6.32 -22.65 12.18
N HIS A 9 -7.20 -22.45 13.16
CA HIS A 9 -6.88 -22.61 14.56
C HIS A 9 -8.17 -22.89 15.35
N PRO A 10 -8.20 -23.90 16.23
CA PRO A 10 -9.44 -24.31 16.91
C PRO A 10 -9.95 -23.28 17.92
N ALA A 11 -9.05 -22.53 18.57
CA ALA A 11 -9.41 -21.56 19.62
C ALA A 11 -9.43 -20.09 19.16
N ILE A 12 -9.18 -19.81 17.88
CA ILE A 12 -9.21 -18.46 17.33
C ILE A 12 -10.16 -18.50 16.14
N ASP A 13 -11.11 -17.57 16.10
CA ASP A 13 -11.99 -17.40 14.92
C ASP A 13 -11.17 -16.86 13.74
N LYS A 14 -10.44 -17.77 13.10
CA LYS A 14 -9.54 -17.50 11.99
C LYS A 14 -9.92 -18.39 10.82
N ALA A 15 -10.74 -17.81 9.94
CA ALA A 15 -11.11 -18.40 8.67
C ALA A 15 -9.99 -18.29 7.64
N GLN A 16 -9.95 -19.25 6.72
CA GLN A 16 -9.10 -19.21 5.53
C GLN A 16 -10.00 -19.29 4.30
N HIS A 17 -9.70 -18.46 3.31
CA HIS A 17 -10.42 -18.45 2.04
C HIS A 17 -9.42 -18.60 0.90
N ARG A 18 -9.66 -19.56 0.00
CA ARG A 18 -8.90 -19.71 -1.24
C ARG A 18 -9.56 -18.89 -2.33
N LEU A 19 -8.79 -18.01 -2.97
CA LEU A 19 -9.21 -17.27 -4.14
C LEU A 19 -8.85 -18.08 -5.40
N HIS A 20 -9.82 -18.26 -6.30
CA HIS A 20 -9.65 -19.03 -7.55
C HIS A 20 -9.40 -18.16 -8.78
N GLY A 21 -9.48 -16.85 -8.64
CA GLY A 21 -9.35 -15.91 -9.75
C GLY A 21 -9.24 -14.48 -9.26
N GLY A 22 -9.21 -13.53 -10.20
CA GLY A 22 -8.95 -12.12 -9.90
C GLY A 22 -7.46 -11.78 -9.77
N PHE A 23 -6.58 -12.72 -10.12
CA PHE A 23 -5.13 -12.50 -10.17
C PHE A 23 -4.70 -12.13 -11.59
N ALA A 24 -3.84 -11.12 -11.70
CA ALA A 24 -3.15 -10.83 -12.95
C ALA A 24 -2.17 -11.98 -13.29
N ARG A 25 -2.12 -12.37 -14.57
CA ARG A 25 -1.21 -13.44 -15.06
C ARG A 25 0.19 -12.92 -15.42
N GLY A 26 0.39 -11.61 -15.40
CA GLY A 26 1.65 -10.94 -15.72
C GLY A 26 1.92 -9.77 -14.77
N ALA A 27 3.06 -9.12 -14.95
CA ALA A 27 3.43 -7.96 -14.16
C ALA A 27 2.40 -6.84 -14.34
N VAL A 28 1.92 -6.28 -13.23
CA VAL A 28 1.06 -5.10 -13.22
C VAL A 28 1.92 -3.92 -12.78
N ALA A 29 1.90 -2.84 -13.57
CA ALA A 29 2.60 -1.63 -13.21
C ALA A 29 2.01 -1.07 -11.91
N ALA A 30 2.87 -0.77 -10.94
CA ALA A 30 2.44 -0.08 -9.74
C ALA A 30 2.16 1.38 -10.08
N THR A 31 0.91 1.81 -9.97
CA THR A 31 0.45 3.16 -10.34
C THR A 31 0.06 4.03 -9.16
N ARG A 32 -0.04 3.45 -7.94
CA ARG A 32 -0.35 4.15 -6.69
C ARG A 32 0.30 3.45 -5.51
N ILE A 33 0.74 4.21 -4.51
CA ILE A 33 1.04 3.70 -3.17
C ILE A 33 0.18 4.44 -2.16
N TYR A 34 -0.58 3.71 -1.35
CA TYR A 34 -1.45 4.27 -0.31
C TYR A 34 -0.85 4.02 1.08
N ILE A 35 -0.60 5.11 1.82
CA ILE A 35 -0.20 5.07 3.22
C ILE A 35 -1.47 5.09 4.07
N LEU A 36 -1.70 3.99 4.79
CA LEU A 36 -2.90 3.80 5.60
C LEU A 36 -2.85 4.65 6.88
N GLN A 37 -3.95 5.35 7.16
CA GLN A 37 -4.15 6.12 8.37
C GLN A 37 -5.54 5.88 8.92
N ARG A 38 -5.68 5.59 10.23
CA ARG A 38 -7.00 5.44 10.85
C ARG A 38 -7.64 6.80 11.11
N ARG A 39 -8.89 6.95 10.68
CA ARG A 39 -9.76 8.13 10.87
C ARG A 39 -11.22 7.70 10.96
N ASP A 40 -12.14 8.67 11.03
CA ASP A 40 -13.57 8.41 11.17
C ASP A 40 -14.28 8.22 9.82
N SER A 41 -13.65 8.67 8.72
CA SER A 41 -14.16 8.57 7.36
C SER A 41 -13.07 8.11 6.40
N ALA A 42 -13.50 7.56 5.26
CA ALA A 42 -12.59 7.18 4.19
C ALA A 42 -12.29 8.40 3.31
N ALA A 43 -11.01 8.67 3.06
CA ALA A 43 -10.57 9.76 2.20
C ALA A 43 -9.23 9.44 1.54
N ILE A 44 -9.02 9.93 0.31
CA ILE A 44 -7.73 9.87 -0.38
C ILE A 44 -7.21 11.29 -0.54
N SER A 45 -5.95 11.51 -0.19
CA SER A 45 -5.26 12.78 -0.48
C SER A 45 -3.86 12.51 -1.02
N PRO A 46 -3.38 13.28 -2.00
CA PRO A 46 -2.02 13.13 -2.49
C PRO A 46 -1.03 13.47 -1.38
N HIS A 47 0.08 12.72 -1.33
CA HIS A 47 1.17 13.05 -0.45
C HIS A 47 2.04 14.11 -1.14
N ALA A 48 2.09 15.33 -0.60
CA ALA A 48 2.79 16.43 -1.25
C ALA A 48 4.31 16.18 -1.34
N GLY A 49 4.81 16.14 -2.57
CA GLY A 49 6.21 16.37 -2.95
C GLY A 49 7.27 15.57 -2.17
N PRO A 50 8.40 16.20 -1.76
CA PRO A 50 9.56 15.53 -1.15
C PRO A 50 9.26 14.64 0.06
N GLY A 51 8.10 14.83 0.71
CA GLY A 51 7.65 14.02 1.83
C GLY A 51 7.25 12.59 1.48
N ALA A 52 7.05 12.26 0.19
CA ALA A 52 6.65 10.93 -0.26
C ALA A 52 7.66 9.84 0.14
N LEU A 53 8.95 10.04 -0.14
CA LEU A 53 9.97 9.07 0.25
C LEU A 53 10.08 8.95 1.78
N SER A 54 10.07 10.07 2.51
CA SER A 54 10.15 10.07 3.97
C SER A 54 8.96 9.31 4.59
N ALA A 55 7.77 9.49 4.03
CA ALA A 55 6.56 8.81 4.48
C ALA A 55 6.65 7.29 4.23
N LEU A 56 7.23 6.87 3.10
CA LEU A 56 7.46 5.45 2.79
C LEU A 56 8.56 4.83 3.66
N ILE A 57 9.70 5.51 3.83
CA ILE A 57 10.84 5.02 4.63
C ILE A 57 10.43 4.72 6.07
N LYS A 58 9.51 5.50 6.65
CA LYS A 58 8.98 5.24 8.00
C LYS A 58 8.41 3.82 8.17
N PHE A 59 7.88 3.23 7.11
CA PHE A 59 7.32 1.87 7.11
C PHE A 59 8.27 0.82 6.54
N SER A 60 9.49 1.22 6.16
CA SER A 60 10.51 0.28 5.70
C SER A 60 11.24 -0.37 6.87
N TYR A 61 11.61 -1.64 6.69
CA TYR A 61 12.32 -2.42 7.70
C TYR A 61 13.75 -1.89 7.97
N VAL A 62 14.30 -1.07 7.06
CA VAL A 62 15.63 -0.46 7.18
C VAL A 62 15.78 0.40 8.43
N THR A 63 14.68 0.99 8.91
CA THR A 63 14.63 1.83 10.12
C THR A 63 15.05 1.09 11.39
N ARG A 64 14.91 -0.25 11.43
CA ARG A 64 15.31 -1.09 12.57
C ARG A 64 16.82 -1.19 12.74
N PHE A 65 17.59 -1.00 11.67
CA PHE A 65 19.05 -1.17 11.65
C PHE A 65 19.81 0.16 11.79
N GLY A 66 19.08 1.29 11.87
CA GLY A 66 19.64 2.60 12.12
C GLY A 66 20.70 3.01 11.09
N ARG A 67 21.74 3.74 11.55
CA ARG A 67 22.82 4.24 10.68
C ARG A 67 23.68 3.13 10.06
N ALA A 68 23.64 1.90 10.58
CA ALA A 68 24.40 0.76 10.05
C ALA A 68 23.72 0.10 8.83
N ALA A 69 22.43 0.38 8.60
CA ALA A 69 21.64 -0.25 7.55
C ALA A 69 22.01 0.22 6.13
N LEU A 70 22.51 1.46 6.04
CA LEU A 70 22.70 2.21 4.82
C LEU A 70 24.03 2.95 4.93
N VAL A 71 25.12 2.29 4.55
CA VAL A 71 26.48 2.84 4.59
C VAL A 71 27.06 2.95 3.18
N GLY A 72 27.82 4.02 2.95
CA GLY A 72 28.61 4.22 1.73
C GLY A 72 27.77 4.44 0.46
N ASP A 73 28.38 4.20 -0.69
CA ASP A 73 27.78 4.51 -2.00
C ASP A 73 26.50 3.71 -2.30
N PHE A 74 26.41 2.50 -1.73
CA PHE A 74 25.22 1.66 -1.84
C PHE A 74 23.98 2.34 -1.24
N ALA A 75 24.14 3.00 -0.09
CA ALA A 75 23.06 3.73 0.57
C ALA A 75 22.54 4.89 -0.30
N ALA A 76 23.46 5.67 -0.84
CA ALA A 76 23.11 6.81 -1.67
C ALA A 76 22.40 6.36 -2.96
N MET A 77 22.88 5.28 -3.59
CA MET A 77 22.21 4.66 -4.74
C MET A 77 20.80 4.16 -4.38
N HIS A 78 20.67 3.40 -3.30
CA HIS A 78 19.39 2.83 -2.86
C HIS A 78 18.36 3.93 -2.56
N LEU A 79 18.75 4.98 -1.82
CA LEU A 79 17.86 6.10 -1.51
C LEU A 79 17.44 6.88 -2.77
N ARG A 80 18.35 7.08 -3.73
CA ARG A 80 18.00 7.70 -5.02
C ARG A 80 17.00 6.85 -5.82
N GLN A 81 17.17 5.53 -5.83
CA GLN A 81 16.23 4.62 -6.50
C GLN A 81 14.85 4.66 -5.83
N CYS A 82 14.79 4.63 -4.50
CA CYS A 82 13.53 4.75 -3.75
C CYS A 82 12.86 6.12 -3.99
N ALA A 83 13.62 7.21 -4.03
CA ALA A 83 13.10 8.53 -4.39
C ALA A 83 12.50 8.54 -5.80
N GLY A 84 13.23 7.98 -6.77
CA GLY A 84 12.76 7.87 -8.15
C GLY A 84 11.48 7.06 -8.27
N LEU A 85 11.36 5.96 -7.51
CA LEU A 85 10.15 5.15 -7.46
C LEU A 85 8.97 5.93 -6.87
N ALA A 86 9.16 6.58 -5.72
CA ALA A 86 8.13 7.36 -5.03
C ALA A 86 7.59 8.50 -5.92
N ASN A 87 8.47 9.14 -6.69
CA ASN A 87 8.10 10.22 -7.60
C ASN A 87 7.31 9.74 -8.83
N ARG A 88 7.51 8.50 -9.29
CA ARG A 88 6.82 7.95 -10.47
C ARG A 88 5.46 7.36 -10.15
N ILE A 89 5.33 6.67 -9.01
CA ILE A 89 4.15 5.85 -8.70
C ILE A 89 3.01 6.67 -8.09
N GLY A 90 3.25 7.89 -7.59
CA GLY A 90 2.19 8.67 -6.93
C GLY A 90 1.85 8.11 -5.55
N VAL A 91 2.35 8.76 -4.51
CA VAL A 91 2.12 8.38 -3.11
C VAL A 91 0.93 9.16 -2.56
N HIS A 92 0.01 8.47 -1.91
CA HIS A 92 -1.23 9.01 -1.39
C HIS A 92 -1.40 8.58 0.07
N ARG A 93 -2.13 9.39 0.84
CA ARG A 93 -2.67 8.96 2.13
C ARG A 93 -4.07 8.41 1.91
N LEU A 94 -4.31 7.22 2.43
CA LEU A 94 -5.65 6.62 2.49
C LEU A 94 -6.10 6.60 3.95
N GLU A 95 -7.09 7.43 4.25
CA GLU A 95 -7.79 7.40 5.51
C GLU A 95 -8.78 6.23 5.50
N VAL A 96 -8.72 5.40 6.54
CA VAL A 96 -9.52 4.18 6.67
C VAL A 96 -10.37 4.28 7.93
N PRO A 97 -11.71 4.15 7.83
CA PRO A 97 -12.58 4.15 8.99
C PRO A 97 -12.30 2.97 9.92
N ALA A 98 -12.61 3.13 11.20
CA ALA A 98 -12.58 2.02 12.14
C ALA A 98 -13.69 1.00 11.81
N GLY A 99 -13.39 -0.28 12.01
CA GLY A 99 -14.34 -1.39 11.83
C GLY A 99 -14.31 -2.01 10.43
N LEU A 100 -14.35 -3.34 10.38
CA LEU A 100 -14.32 -4.10 9.11
C LEU A 100 -15.60 -3.91 8.29
N ASN A 101 -16.74 -3.65 8.92
CA ASN A 101 -18.01 -3.38 8.26
C ASN A 101 -17.98 -2.14 7.34
N ARG A 102 -17.03 -1.21 7.59
CA ARG A 102 -16.88 0.05 6.83
C ARG A 102 -15.72 0.01 5.83
N ILE A 103 -15.00 -1.10 5.73
CA ILE A 103 -13.83 -1.20 4.84
C ILE A 103 -14.18 -0.99 3.36
N GLY A 104 -15.43 -1.29 2.98
CA GLY A 104 -15.95 -1.04 1.63
C GLY A 104 -15.87 0.43 1.21
N GLU A 105 -15.91 1.39 2.14
CA GLU A 105 -15.74 2.80 1.84
C GLU A 105 -14.35 3.10 1.25
N ALA A 106 -13.31 2.49 1.83
CA ALA A 106 -11.93 2.65 1.36
C ALA A 106 -11.71 1.94 0.00
N VAL A 107 -12.31 0.75 -0.18
CA VAL A 107 -12.26 0.01 -1.45
C VAL A 107 -12.86 0.84 -2.58
N ALA A 108 -14.06 1.38 -2.38
CA ALA A 108 -14.75 2.16 -3.40
C ALA A 108 -13.99 3.45 -3.76
N LEU A 109 -13.23 4.04 -2.82
CA LEU A 109 -12.36 5.17 -3.09
C LEU A 109 -11.15 4.79 -3.94
N ILE A 110 -10.48 3.68 -3.63
CA ILE A 110 -9.35 3.18 -4.43
C ILE A 110 -9.80 2.90 -5.86
N GLU A 111 -10.94 2.24 -6.06
CA GLU A 111 -11.48 1.95 -7.39
C GLU A 111 -11.75 3.22 -8.19
N ARG A 112 -12.34 4.25 -7.56
CA ARG A 112 -12.56 5.56 -8.20
C ARG A 112 -11.26 6.29 -8.54
N ASP A 113 -10.27 6.27 -7.65
CA ASP A 113 -8.96 6.90 -7.89
C ASP A 113 -8.22 6.23 -9.06
N LEU A 114 -8.26 4.90 -9.13
CA LEU A 114 -7.62 4.16 -10.21
C LEU A 114 -8.36 4.35 -11.55
N ALA A 115 -9.68 4.49 -11.53
CA ALA A 115 -10.46 4.77 -12.74
C ALA A 115 -10.18 6.16 -13.31
N SER A 116 -9.94 7.18 -12.47
CA SER A 116 -9.62 8.54 -12.92
C SER A 116 -8.18 8.71 -13.41
N GLY A 117 -7.25 7.90 -12.89
CA GLY A 117 -5.83 7.92 -13.24
C GLY A 117 -5.42 7.17 -14.51
N ASN A 118 -6.35 6.51 -15.21
CA ASN A 118 -6.08 5.62 -16.35
C ASN A 118 -6.29 6.27 -17.74
N ARG A 119 -6.40 7.60 -17.86
CA ARG A 119 -6.35 8.27 -19.16
C ARG A 119 -4.88 8.41 -19.59
N PRO A 120 -4.44 7.76 -20.69
CA PRO A 120 -3.13 8.05 -21.25
C PRO A 120 -3.17 9.47 -21.85
N GLU A 121 -2.21 10.32 -21.46
CA GLU A 121 -1.73 11.40 -22.32
C GLU A 121 -0.66 10.85 -23.28
#